data_AF-A0A381YA78-F1
#
_entry.id   AF-A0A381YA78-F1
#
_cell.length_a   1.000
_cell.length_b   1.000
_cell.length_c   1.000
_cell.angle_alpha   90.00
_cell.angle_beta   90.00
_cell.angle_gamma   90.00
#
_symmetry.space_group_name_H-M   'P 1'
#
loop_
_entity.id
_entity.type
_entity.pdbx_description
1 polymer ?
#
loop_
_entity_poly.entity_id
_entity_poly.type
_entity_poly.pdbx_seq_one_letter_code
_entity_poly.pdbx_strand_id
1 'polypeptide(L)'
;MYNLKNEEFEDKKPLELNNDQLDDITYSWLKKAFPVEESNSRLVSMSDNEKLDYVADKSIRHYGCYTCHNIAGYETDKPIGAELTFEGSKPVDKLDFGFNHDLEHKNYIWFYEKLKNPRQFDYGKELAYEDKARMPNFYLKNDEIDALVTALLGFNDDKVGENLLSESYISDKEIYAGNKIIINKNCQGCHLIDEIGGHIAENYSALEYSPPNLNTEGAKVQPEWLFNWFHNPYTIRPNLQVRMPSFNMTDKEWNVIIKAFQNRENELLNFASDLKFDKTSKKFKAGAKLHELGACNNCHFYGNEFPKQGAQTWAPNMALTMERLQPE
;
A
#
# COMPACT_ATOMS: atom_id res chain seq x y z
N MET A 1 -1.46 -19.23 13.03
CA MET A 1 -0.09 -19.25 12.48
C MET A 1 -0.17 -20.04 11.19
N TYR A 2 -0.08 -19.37 10.04
CA TYR A 2 -0.01 -20.08 8.76
C TYR A 2 1.39 -20.70 8.67
N ASN A 3 1.45 -22.02 8.53
CA ASN A 3 2.68 -22.72 8.19
C ASN A 3 3.09 -22.26 6.79
N LEU A 4 4.22 -21.57 6.66
CA LEU A 4 4.77 -21.12 5.37
C LEU A 4 5.45 -22.26 4.59
N LYS A 5 5.43 -23.50 5.09
CA LYS A 5 5.98 -24.65 4.37
C LYS A 5 5.03 -25.08 3.27
N ASN A 6 5.57 -25.15 2.06
CA ASN A 6 4.88 -25.68 0.89
C ASN A 6 5.35 -27.12 0.70
N GLU A 7 4.56 -28.09 1.18
CA GLU A 7 4.90 -29.52 1.07
C GLU A 7 5.14 -29.95 -0.39
N GLU A 8 4.40 -29.40 -1.35
CA GLU A 8 4.61 -29.66 -2.78
C GLU A 8 5.97 -29.15 -3.29
N PHE A 9 6.48 -28.05 -2.71
CA PHE A 9 7.81 -27.54 -3.03
C PHE A 9 8.91 -28.39 -2.38
N GLU A 10 8.75 -28.74 -1.10
CA GLU A 10 9.72 -29.54 -0.34
C GLU A 10 9.85 -30.97 -0.89
N ASP A 11 8.75 -31.54 -1.43
CA ASP A 11 8.75 -32.87 -2.05
C ASP A 11 9.33 -32.89 -3.47
N LYS A 12 9.65 -31.72 -4.06
CA LYS A 12 10.31 -31.68 -5.37
C LYS A 12 11.75 -32.16 -5.24
N LYS A 13 12.13 -33.07 -6.12
CA LYS A 13 13.54 -33.48 -6.25
C LYS A 13 14.41 -32.25 -6.54
N PRO A 14 15.54 -32.08 -5.83
CA PRO A 14 16.51 -31.06 -6.15
C PRO A 14 16.94 -31.18 -7.62
N LEU A 15 17.13 -30.05 -8.29
CA LEU A 15 17.72 -30.04 -9.62
C LEU A 15 19.16 -30.57 -9.55
N GLU A 16 19.54 -31.42 -10.50
CA GLU A 16 20.94 -31.84 -10.63
C GLU A 16 21.78 -30.66 -11.11
N LEU A 17 22.83 -30.35 -10.35
CA LEU A 17 23.74 -29.25 -10.67
C LEU A 17 24.57 -29.62 -11.91
N ASN A 18 24.56 -28.74 -12.91
CA ASN A 18 25.47 -28.83 -14.04
C ASN A 18 26.70 -27.95 -13.76
N ASN A 19 27.82 -28.58 -13.46
CA ASN A 19 29.06 -27.89 -13.10
C ASN A 19 29.63 -27.05 -14.24
N ASP A 20 29.49 -27.48 -15.50
CA ASP A 20 29.96 -26.71 -16.65
C ASP A 20 29.16 -25.40 -16.77
N GLN A 21 27.84 -25.46 -16.56
CA GLN A 21 26.99 -24.27 -16.52
C GLN A 21 27.31 -23.38 -15.32
N LEU A 22 27.59 -23.97 -14.16
CA LEU A 22 28.00 -23.21 -12.97
C LEU A 22 29.31 -22.45 -13.24
N ASP A 23 30.26 -23.07 -13.92
CA ASP A 23 31.54 -22.46 -14.29
C ASP A 23 31.33 -21.31 -15.27
N ASP A 24 30.50 -21.50 -16.29
CA ASP A 24 30.15 -20.47 -17.28
C ASP A 24 29.51 -19.24 -16.61
N ILE A 25 28.54 -19.46 -15.72
CA ILE A 25 27.84 -18.38 -15.00
C ILE A 25 28.80 -17.67 -14.03
N THR A 26 29.60 -18.44 -13.28
CA THR A 26 30.59 -17.89 -12.34
C THR A 26 31.59 -17.02 -13.08
N TYR A 27 32.13 -17.51 -14.20
CA TYR A 27 33.05 -16.77 -15.03
C TYR A 27 32.41 -15.49 -15.60
N SER A 28 31.15 -15.56 -16.04
CA SER A 28 30.43 -14.39 -16.56
C SER A 28 30.29 -13.27 -15.52
N TRP A 29 30.11 -13.62 -14.24
CA TRP A 29 30.13 -12.66 -13.15
C TRP A 29 31.53 -12.14 -12.83
N LEU A 30 32.53 -13.03 -12.78
CA LEU A 30 33.92 -12.66 -12.46
C LEU A 30 34.47 -11.66 -13.47
N LYS A 31 34.26 -11.88 -14.78
CA LYS A 31 34.77 -10.99 -15.84
C LYS A 31 34.18 -9.57 -15.81
N LYS A 32 33.08 -9.34 -15.08
CA LYS A 32 32.53 -7.98 -14.86
C LYS A 32 33.25 -7.22 -13.76
N ALA A 33 33.89 -7.94 -12.83
CA ALA A 33 34.57 -7.37 -11.68
C ALA A 33 36.10 -7.39 -11.82
N PHE A 34 36.65 -8.31 -12.61
CA PHE A 34 38.09 -8.57 -12.68
C PHE A 34 38.58 -8.70 -14.14
N PRO A 35 39.87 -8.45 -14.41
CA PRO A 35 40.48 -8.78 -15.70
C PRO A 35 40.33 -10.26 -16.07
N VAL A 36 40.44 -10.57 -17.37
CA VAL A 36 40.23 -11.93 -17.90
C VAL A 36 41.16 -12.96 -17.25
N GLU A 37 42.46 -12.66 -17.14
CA GLU A 37 43.43 -13.59 -16.53
C GLU A 37 43.12 -13.85 -15.04
N GLU A 38 42.77 -12.81 -14.29
CA GLU A 38 42.39 -12.93 -12.89
C GLU A 38 41.07 -13.70 -12.72
N SER A 39 40.09 -13.46 -13.60
CA SER A 39 38.81 -14.17 -13.59
C SER A 39 38.99 -15.67 -13.80
N ASN A 40 39.85 -16.07 -14.75
CA ASN A 40 40.18 -17.48 -14.98
C ASN A 40 40.90 -18.10 -13.78
N SER A 41 41.89 -17.40 -13.21
CA SER A 41 42.61 -17.87 -12.03
C SER A 41 41.67 -18.08 -10.83
N ARG A 42 40.76 -17.12 -10.58
CA ARG A 42 39.75 -17.22 -9.53
C ARG A 42 38.79 -18.38 -9.75
N LEU A 43 38.25 -18.52 -10.97
CA LEU A 43 37.35 -19.61 -11.31
C LEU A 43 37.95 -20.99 -11.01
N VAL A 44 39.21 -21.21 -11.41
CA VAL A 44 39.92 -22.48 -11.18
C VAL A 44 40.22 -22.70 -9.69
N SER A 45 40.43 -21.63 -8.93
CA SER A 45 40.72 -21.72 -7.50
C SER A 45 39.49 -22.01 -6.62
N MET A 46 38.28 -21.75 -7.12
CA MET A 46 37.03 -21.95 -6.38
C MET A 46 36.55 -23.40 -6.45
N SER A 47 36.13 -23.95 -5.32
CA SER A 47 35.36 -25.19 -5.26
C SER A 47 33.93 -24.99 -5.79
N ASP A 48 33.24 -26.07 -6.17
CA ASP A 48 31.87 -26.00 -6.70
C ASP A 48 30.90 -25.32 -5.71
N ASN A 49 31.08 -25.54 -4.40
CA ASN A 49 30.26 -24.86 -3.38
C ASN A 49 30.56 -23.35 -3.33
N GLU A 50 31.82 -22.94 -3.42
CA GLU A 50 32.17 -21.51 -3.46
C GLU A 50 31.64 -20.83 -4.72
N LYS A 51 31.65 -21.53 -5.86
CA LYS A 51 31.04 -21.05 -7.11
C LYS A 51 29.53 -20.90 -6.94
N LEU A 52 28.86 -21.88 -6.35
CA LEU A 52 27.43 -21.83 -6.08
C LEU A 52 27.06 -20.67 -5.15
N ASP A 53 27.76 -20.51 -4.05
CA ASP A 53 27.54 -19.41 -3.09
C ASP A 53 27.79 -18.05 -3.75
N TYR A 54 28.86 -17.94 -4.55
CA TYR A 54 29.17 -16.73 -5.29
C TYR A 54 28.07 -16.37 -6.31
N VAL A 55 27.64 -17.33 -7.13
CA VAL A 55 26.55 -17.12 -8.10
C VAL A 55 25.25 -16.79 -7.37
N ALA A 56 24.93 -17.46 -6.27
CA ALA A 56 23.74 -17.17 -5.47
C ALA A 56 23.75 -15.72 -4.94
N ASP A 57 24.85 -15.26 -4.34
CA ASP A 57 25.00 -13.86 -3.91
C ASP A 57 24.83 -12.88 -5.08
N LYS A 58 25.48 -13.15 -6.21
CA LYS A 58 25.36 -12.30 -7.41
C LYS A 58 23.93 -12.27 -7.94
N SER A 59 23.23 -13.39 -7.98
CA SER A 59 21.83 -13.45 -8.41
C SER A 59 20.91 -12.68 -7.47
N ILE A 60 21.04 -12.84 -6.14
CA ILE A 60 20.26 -12.10 -5.15
C ILE A 60 20.43 -10.59 -5.35
N ARG A 61 21.66 -10.12 -5.56
CA ARG A 61 21.97 -8.70 -5.81
C ARG A 61 21.53 -8.21 -7.17
N HIS A 62 21.66 -9.04 -8.20
CA HIS A 62 21.29 -8.66 -9.56
C HIS A 62 19.77 -8.49 -9.72
N TYR A 63 18.98 -9.40 -9.15
CA TYR A 63 17.51 -9.32 -9.20
C TYR A 63 16.91 -8.53 -8.05
N GLY A 64 17.71 -8.15 -7.05
CA GLY A 64 17.27 -7.33 -5.92
C GLY A 64 16.22 -8.03 -5.07
N CYS A 65 16.35 -9.34 -4.83
CA CYS A 65 15.36 -10.10 -4.07
C CYS A 65 15.10 -9.49 -2.68
N TYR A 66 16.13 -8.87 -2.09
CA TYR A 66 16.06 -8.19 -0.80
C TYR A 66 15.22 -6.90 -0.80
N THR A 67 14.81 -6.37 -1.96
CA THR A 67 13.94 -5.18 -1.98
C THR A 67 12.52 -5.50 -1.56
N CYS A 68 12.10 -6.77 -1.68
CA CYS A 68 10.77 -7.24 -1.28
C CYS A 68 10.82 -8.35 -0.22
N HIS A 69 11.93 -9.09 -0.10
CA HIS A 69 12.10 -10.14 0.90
C HIS A 69 13.15 -9.76 1.95
N ASN A 70 12.93 -10.11 3.21
CA ASN A 70 13.97 -9.99 4.23
C ASN A 70 14.96 -11.14 4.09
N ILE A 71 16.19 -10.84 3.66
CA ILE A 71 17.26 -11.82 3.47
C ILE A 71 18.43 -11.43 4.37
N ALA A 72 18.85 -12.37 5.24
CA ALA A 72 19.92 -12.13 6.18
C ALA A 72 21.22 -11.75 5.48
N GLY A 73 21.83 -10.63 5.87
CA GLY A 73 23.07 -10.10 5.29
C GLY A 73 22.87 -9.12 4.12
N TYR A 74 21.64 -8.85 3.70
CA TYR A 74 21.29 -7.92 2.61
C TYR A 74 20.46 -6.72 3.09
N GLU A 75 20.24 -6.56 4.39
CA GLU A 75 19.32 -5.57 4.97
C GLU A 75 19.73 -4.12 4.68
N THR A 76 21.02 -3.88 4.43
CA THR A 76 21.57 -2.55 4.12
C THR A 76 21.93 -2.37 2.64
N ASP A 77 21.63 -3.35 1.80
CA ASP A 77 21.92 -3.25 0.38
C ASP A 77 21.02 -2.22 -0.32
N LYS A 78 21.57 -1.55 -1.33
CA LYS A 78 20.84 -0.54 -2.10
C LYS A 78 19.80 -1.21 -3.01
N PRO A 79 18.57 -0.71 -3.11
CA PRO A 79 17.59 -1.21 -4.06
C PRO A 79 18.09 -1.18 -5.51
N ILE A 80 17.62 -2.13 -6.33
CA ILE A 80 18.03 -2.27 -7.75
C ILE A 80 17.32 -1.30 -8.70
N GLY A 81 16.19 -0.74 -8.26
CA GLY A 81 15.37 0.18 -9.05
C GLY A 81 15.99 1.57 -9.11
N ALA A 82 15.61 2.34 -10.13
CA ALA A 82 15.89 3.77 -10.13
C ALA A 82 15.12 4.46 -9.00
N GLU A 83 15.72 5.51 -8.44
CA GLU A 83 15.03 6.44 -7.57
C GLU A 83 13.99 7.21 -8.42
N LEU A 84 12.74 7.30 -7.96
CA LEU A 84 11.65 7.87 -8.76
C LEU A 84 11.21 9.27 -8.30
N THR A 85 11.66 9.76 -7.14
CA THR A 85 11.19 11.02 -6.51
C THR A 85 11.38 12.23 -7.42
N PHE A 86 12.44 12.25 -8.23
CA PHE A 86 12.73 13.34 -9.16
C PHE A 86 12.90 12.86 -10.61
N GLU A 87 12.41 11.66 -10.93
CA GLU A 87 12.64 11.06 -12.24
C GLU A 87 12.00 11.87 -13.38
N GLY A 88 10.90 12.57 -13.13
CA GLY A 88 10.26 13.48 -14.08
C GLY A 88 11.16 14.65 -14.52
N SER A 89 12.09 15.07 -13.67
CA SER A 89 13.09 16.11 -13.96
C SER A 89 14.29 15.62 -14.76
N LYS A 90 14.40 14.31 -15.03
CA LYS A 90 15.56 13.77 -15.76
C LYS A 90 15.63 14.38 -17.17
N PRO A 91 16.74 15.04 -17.53
CA PRO A 91 16.91 15.59 -18.87
C PRO A 91 16.80 14.51 -19.95
N VAL A 92 16.20 14.83 -21.09
CA VAL A 92 15.94 13.87 -22.17
C VAL A 92 17.24 13.24 -22.70
N ASP A 93 18.35 13.97 -22.71
CA ASP A 93 19.68 13.48 -23.11
C ASP A 93 20.28 12.46 -22.13
N LYS A 94 19.69 12.30 -20.94
CA LYS A 94 20.04 11.26 -19.95
C LYS A 94 19.15 10.02 -20.04
N LEU A 95 18.15 10.03 -20.92
CA LEU A 95 17.30 8.89 -21.20
C LEU A 95 17.86 8.10 -22.39
N ASP A 96 18.12 6.81 -22.20
CA ASP A 96 18.64 5.93 -23.25
C ASP A 96 17.49 5.45 -24.13
N PHE A 97 17.38 6.01 -25.34
CA PHE A 97 16.40 5.60 -26.37
C PHE A 97 16.83 4.35 -27.15
N GLY A 98 18.01 3.79 -26.87
CA GLY A 98 18.57 2.66 -27.62
C GLY A 98 18.76 3.01 -29.09
N PHE A 99 18.47 2.05 -29.97
CA PHE A 99 18.52 2.24 -31.43
C PHE A 99 17.15 2.62 -32.03
N ASN A 100 16.19 3.08 -31.21
CA ASN A 100 14.84 3.43 -31.67
C ASN A 100 14.80 4.85 -32.23
N HIS A 101 15.23 5.01 -33.49
CA HIS A 101 15.31 6.31 -34.17
C HIS A 101 13.95 6.90 -34.58
N ASP A 102 12.89 6.08 -34.60
CA ASP A 102 11.54 6.51 -34.97
C ASP A 102 10.76 7.12 -33.80
N LEU A 103 11.25 6.97 -32.56
CA LEU A 103 10.62 7.57 -31.39
C LEU A 103 10.95 9.05 -31.33
N GLU A 104 9.94 9.87 -31.05
CA GLU A 104 10.20 11.27 -30.74
C GLU A 104 10.97 11.37 -29.41
N HIS A 105 12.14 12.03 -29.43
CA HIS A 105 13.00 12.15 -28.24
C HIS A 105 12.43 13.14 -27.24
N LYS A 106 11.45 12.68 -26.46
CA LYS A 106 10.82 13.40 -25.35
C LYS A 106 10.70 12.48 -24.14
N ASN A 107 10.76 13.05 -22.94
CA ASN A 107 10.73 12.29 -21.70
C ASN A 107 9.43 11.45 -21.54
N TYR A 108 8.27 12.03 -21.81
CA TYR A 108 6.99 11.33 -21.67
C TYR A 108 6.85 10.18 -22.68
N ILE A 109 7.41 10.32 -23.88
CA ILE A 109 7.47 9.22 -24.86
C ILE A 109 8.36 8.11 -24.34
N TRP A 110 9.53 8.46 -23.79
CA TRP A 110 10.43 7.47 -23.19
C TRP A 110 9.77 6.71 -22.04
N PHE A 111 9.13 7.41 -21.10
CA PHE A 111 8.44 6.77 -19.96
C PHE A 111 7.31 5.85 -20.42
N TYR A 112 6.50 6.31 -21.38
CA TYR A 112 5.41 5.52 -21.94
C TYR A 112 5.94 4.21 -22.55
N GLU A 113 6.94 4.31 -23.42
CA GLU A 113 7.55 3.16 -24.07
C GLU A 113 8.31 2.26 -23.09
N LYS A 114 8.92 2.83 -22.05
CA LYS A 114 9.59 2.06 -20.99
C LYS A 114 8.62 1.27 -20.14
N LEU A 115 7.43 1.78 -19.86
CA LEU A 115 6.38 1.05 -19.12
C LEU A 115 5.70 0.00 -20.01
N LYS A 116 5.46 0.31 -21.29
CA LYS A 116 4.80 -0.57 -22.26
C LYS A 116 5.65 -1.78 -22.65
N ASN A 117 6.92 -1.55 -22.97
CA ASN A 117 7.86 -2.60 -23.36
C ASN A 117 9.27 -2.28 -22.87
N PRO A 118 9.58 -2.50 -21.57
CA PRO A 118 10.81 -2.03 -20.96
C PRO A 118 12.10 -2.53 -21.62
N ARG A 119 12.07 -3.70 -22.26
CA ARG A 119 13.21 -4.36 -22.89
C ARG A 119 13.45 -3.93 -24.35
N GLN A 120 12.57 -3.10 -24.94
CA GLN A 120 12.75 -2.63 -26.31
C GLN A 120 14.03 -1.81 -26.51
N PHE A 121 14.50 -1.15 -25.44
CA PHE A 121 15.71 -0.33 -25.46
C PHE A 121 17.01 -1.13 -25.53
N ASP A 122 16.94 -2.45 -25.36
CA ASP A 122 18.06 -3.37 -25.56
C ASP A 122 18.11 -3.94 -26.98
N TYR A 123 17.05 -3.73 -27.78
CA TYR A 123 16.98 -4.29 -29.13
C TYR A 123 18.13 -3.78 -30.00
N GLY A 124 18.84 -4.71 -30.64
CA GLY A 124 20.02 -4.42 -31.46
C GLY A 124 21.33 -4.21 -30.68
N LYS A 125 21.30 -4.17 -29.34
CA LYS A 125 22.52 -4.08 -28.51
C LYS A 125 23.11 -5.48 -28.28
N GLU A 126 24.42 -5.61 -28.46
CA GLU A 126 25.17 -6.79 -28.02
C GLU A 126 25.46 -6.68 -26.52
N LEU A 127 24.56 -7.23 -25.69
CA LEU A 127 24.67 -7.20 -24.23
C LEU A 127 24.91 -8.59 -23.67
N ALA A 128 25.83 -8.67 -22.70
CA ALA A 128 25.92 -9.83 -21.81
C ALA A 128 24.62 -9.97 -21.01
N TYR A 129 24.32 -11.18 -20.53
CA TYR A 129 23.06 -11.46 -19.85
C TYR A 129 22.82 -10.53 -18.65
N GLU A 130 23.89 -10.25 -17.91
CA GLU A 130 23.91 -9.46 -16.68
C GLU A 130 23.78 -7.94 -16.93
N ASP A 131 23.82 -7.50 -18.19
CA ASP A 131 23.65 -6.11 -18.60
C ASP A 131 22.27 -5.83 -19.22
N LYS A 132 21.47 -6.88 -19.45
CA LYS A 132 20.13 -6.73 -20.02
C LYS A 132 19.20 -6.04 -19.02
N ALA A 133 18.24 -5.29 -19.56
CA ALA A 133 17.20 -4.61 -18.82
C ALA A 133 16.41 -5.62 -17.95
N ARG A 134 16.39 -5.33 -16.65
CA ARG A 134 15.78 -6.19 -15.62
C ARG A 134 14.30 -5.89 -15.39
N MET A 135 13.85 -4.67 -15.71
CA MET A 135 12.47 -4.25 -15.50
C MET A 135 11.51 -5.22 -16.21
N PRO A 136 10.57 -5.86 -15.49
CA PRO A 136 9.63 -6.79 -16.08
C PRO A 136 8.57 -6.04 -16.89
N ASN A 137 7.95 -6.73 -17.84
CA ASN A 137 6.75 -6.22 -18.49
C ASN A 137 5.55 -6.54 -17.60
N PHE A 138 4.86 -5.50 -17.13
CA PHE A 138 3.69 -5.61 -16.27
C PHE A 138 2.38 -5.78 -17.04
N TYR A 139 2.42 -5.71 -18.38
CA TYR A 139 1.26 -5.81 -19.27
C TYR A 139 0.16 -4.78 -18.96
N LEU A 140 0.58 -3.58 -18.59
CA LEU A 140 -0.31 -2.45 -18.29
C LEU A 140 -1.12 -2.05 -19.52
N LYS A 141 -2.37 -1.64 -19.29
CA LYS A 141 -3.21 -1.03 -20.31
C LYS A 141 -2.74 0.39 -20.62
N ASN A 142 -3.16 0.92 -21.76
CA ASN A 142 -2.72 2.25 -22.20
C ASN A 142 -3.13 3.36 -21.22
N ASP A 143 -4.33 3.28 -20.63
CA ASP A 143 -4.83 4.22 -19.62
C ASP A 143 -4.04 4.14 -18.31
N GLU A 144 -3.65 2.94 -17.88
CA GLU A 144 -2.76 2.74 -16.73
C GLU A 144 -1.37 3.32 -16.99
N ILE A 145 -0.82 3.12 -18.20
CA ILE A 145 0.47 3.70 -18.60
C ILE A 145 0.38 5.23 -18.60
N ASP A 146 -0.65 5.80 -19.21
CA ASP A 146 -0.84 7.26 -19.25
C ASP A 146 -0.94 7.85 -17.84
N ALA A 147 -1.68 7.20 -16.92
CA ALA A 147 -1.76 7.61 -15.53
C ALA A 147 -0.40 7.56 -14.83
N LEU A 148 0.40 6.51 -15.05
CA LEU A 148 1.73 6.36 -14.47
C LEU A 148 2.73 7.37 -15.05
N VAL A 149 2.72 7.59 -16.37
CA VAL A 149 3.55 8.63 -17.01
C VAL A 149 3.20 10.00 -16.43
N THR A 150 1.90 10.30 -16.26
CA THR A 150 1.46 11.57 -15.65
C THR A 150 1.99 11.72 -14.22
N ALA A 151 1.91 10.66 -13.41
CA ALA A 151 2.46 10.67 -12.06
C ALA A 151 3.99 10.85 -12.05
N LEU A 152 4.72 10.10 -12.90
CA LEU A 152 6.18 10.17 -13.02
C LEU A 152 6.67 11.57 -13.44
N LEU A 153 5.96 12.22 -14.37
CA LEU A 153 6.27 13.60 -14.77
C LEU A 153 6.03 14.61 -13.63
N GLY A 154 5.11 14.29 -12.72
CA GLY A 154 4.87 15.06 -11.50
C GLY A 154 5.93 14.84 -10.41
N PHE A 155 6.73 13.77 -10.49
CA PHE A 155 7.86 13.52 -9.60
C PHE A 155 9.07 14.30 -10.10
N ASN A 156 9.01 15.62 -9.91
CA ASN A 156 10.04 16.56 -10.33
C ASN A 156 10.59 17.34 -9.12
N ASP A 157 11.75 17.96 -9.35
CA ASP A 157 12.43 18.83 -8.39
C ASP A 157 12.05 20.31 -8.57
N ASP A 158 10.97 20.59 -9.30
CA ASP A 158 10.49 21.94 -9.54
C ASP A 158 10.10 22.59 -8.21
N LYS A 159 10.70 23.75 -7.95
CA LYS A 159 10.34 24.56 -6.80
C LYS A 159 9.19 25.47 -7.17
N VAL A 160 8.01 25.15 -6.66
CA VAL A 160 6.88 26.09 -6.69
C VAL A 160 7.11 27.21 -5.67
N GLY A 161 6.74 28.43 -6.01
CA GLY A 161 6.81 29.55 -5.06
C GLY A 161 5.89 29.31 -3.86
N GLU A 162 6.24 29.84 -2.69
CA GLU A 162 5.46 29.64 -1.44
C GLU A 162 3.98 29.99 -1.59
N ASN A 163 3.67 31.00 -2.39
CA ASN A 163 2.31 31.43 -2.67
C ASN A 163 1.49 30.41 -3.49
N LEU A 164 2.12 29.44 -4.12
CA LEU A 164 1.48 28.37 -4.90
C LEU A 164 1.32 27.08 -4.08
N LEU A 165 1.85 27.03 -2.85
CA LEU A 165 1.66 25.87 -1.97
C LEU A 165 0.20 25.81 -1.53
N SER A 166 -0.39 24.62 -1.59
CA SER A 166 -1.79 24.39 -1.19
C SER A 166 -2.07 24.80 0.26
N GLU A 167 -1.08 24.68 1.15
CA GLU A 167 -1.18 25.11 2.54
C GLU A 167 -1.40 26.62 2.71
N SER A 168 -0.94 27.43 1.76
CA SER A 168 -1.08 28.90 1.78
C SER A 168 -2.53 29.33 1.51
N TYR A 169 -3.35 28.45 0.93
CA TYR A 169 -4.75 28.71 0.61
C TYR A 169 -5.75 28.15 1.63
N ILE A 170 -5.27 27.39 2.63
CA ILE A 170 -6.11 26.87 3.71
C ILE A 170 -5.89 27.72 4.96
N SER A 171 -6.95 28.38 5.42
CA SER A 171 -6.90 29.28 6.59
C SER A 171 -6.51 28.54 7.88
N ASP A 172 -6.95 27.30 8.03
CA ASP A 172 -6.67 26.46 9.19
C ASP A 172 -5.63 25.37 8.85
N LYS A 173 -4.40 25.59 9.30
CA LYS A 173 -3.26 24.70 9.05
C LYS A 173 -3.45 23.29 9.62
N GLU A 174 -4.28 23.12 10.65
CA GLU A 174 -4.55 21.81 11.24
C GLU A 174 -5.45 20.98 10.32
N ILE A 175 -6.41 21.61 9.64
CA ILE A 175 -7.26 20.94 8.63
C ILE A 175 -6.39 20.47 7.46
N TYR A 176 -5.47 21.31 6.99
CA TYR A 176 -4.50 20.91 5.97
C TYR A 176 -3.64 19.73 6.45
N ALA A 177 -3.10 19.80 7.66
CA ALA A 177 -2.28 18.72 8.24
C ALA A 177 -3.04 17.40 8.33
N GLY A 178 -4.31 17.42 8.79
CA GLY A 178 -5.16 16.23 8.85
C GLY A 178 -5.42 15.61 7.49
N ASN A 179 -5.79 16.41 6.49
CA ASN A 179 -5.96 15.96 5.10
C ASN A 179 -4.67 15.35 4.53
N LYS A 180 -3.53 16.01 4.77
CA LYS A 180 -2.22 15.51 4.35
C LYS A 180 -1.89 14.15 4.97
N ILE A 181 -2.22 13.93 6.25
CA ILE A 181 -2.00 12.64 6.91
C ILE A 181 -2.92 11.56 6.32
N ILE A 182 -4.19 11.86 6.06
CA ILE A 182 -5.14 10.92 5.42
C ILE A 182 -4.59 10.38 4.10
N ILE A 183 -4.00 11.27 3.28
CA ILE A 183 -3.36 10.92 2.01
C ILE A 183 -2.07 10.13 2.26
N ASN A 184 -1.16 10.67 3.07
CA ASN A 184 0.18 10.08 3.27
C ASN A 184 0.16 8.72 3.98
N LYS A 185 -0.84 8.45 4.83
CA LYS A 185 -1.05 7.16 5.47
C LYS A 185 -1.93 6.22 4.65
N ASN A 186 -2.30 6.64 3.44
CA ASN A 186 -3.10 5.89 2.47
C ASN A 186 -4.43 5.38 3.05
N CYS A 187 -5.10 6.21 3.87
CA CYS A 187 -6.40 5.85 4.43
C CYS A 187 -7.43 5.59 3.31
N GLN A 188 -7.34 6.37 2.22
CA GLN A 188 -8.19 6.22 1.02
C GLN A 188 -7.92 4.93 0.23
N GLY A 189 -6.78 4.27 0.42
CA GLY A 189 -6.54 2.95 -0.17
C GLY A 189 -7.54 1.89 0.34
N CYS A 190 -8.03 2.05 1.57
CA CYS A 190 -9.01 1.15 2.16
C CYS A 190 -10.41 1.75 2.31
N HIS A 191 -10.50 3.03 2.66
CA HIS A 191 -11.76 3.70 2.96
C HIS A 191 -12.19 4.62 1.82
N LEU A 192 -13.50 4.65 1.53
CA LEU A 192 -14.07 5.73 0.73
C LEU A 192 -14.15 6.98 1.60
N ILE A 193 -13.44 8.04 1.23
CA ILE A 193 -13.39 9.33 1.93
C ILE A 193 -13.51 10.43 0.89
N ASP A 194 -14.53 11.28 1.04
CA ASP A 194 -14.84 12.36 0.12
C ASP A 194 -15.09 11.86 -1.31
N GLU A 195 -15.82 10.73 -1.41
CA GLU A 195 -16.09 10.02 -2.67
C GLU A 195 -14.83 9.54 -3.42
N ILE A 196 -13.67 9.50 -2.74
CA ILE A 196 -12.39 9.07 -3.30
C ILE A 196 -11.87 7.84 -2.55
N GLY A 197 -11.39 6.85 -3.31
CA GLY A 197 -10.73 5.65 -2.78
C GLY A 197 -11.68 4.48 -2.50
N GLY A 198 -11.33 3.64 -1.52
CA GLY A 198 -12.14 2.49 -1.12
C GLY A 198 -12.09 1.28 -2.06
N HIS A 199 -11.22 1.27 -3.08
CA HIS A 199 -11.12 0.22 -4.10
C HIS A 199 -10.90 -1.19 -3.53
N ILE A 200 -10.30 -1.31 -2.32
CA ILE A 200 -10.14 -2.62 -1.69
C ILE A 200 -11.47 -3.35 -1.48
N ALA A 201 -12.61 -2.64 -1.43
CA ALA A 201 -13.93 -3.23 -1.29
C ALA A 201 -14.28 -4.19 -2.46
N GLU A 202 -13.72 -3.97 -3.66
CA GLU A 202 -13.91 -4.81 -4.84
C GLU A 202 -13.31 -6.22 -4.67
N ASN A 203 -12.35 -6.38 -3.74
CA ASN A 203 -11.72 -7.67 -3.44
C ASN A 203 -12.55 -8.55 -2.49
N TYR A 204 -13.71 -8.08 -2.02
CA TYR A 204 -14.57 -8.82 -1.10
C TYR A 204 -15.92 -9.13 -1.74
N SER A 205 -16.53 -10.24 -1.35
CA SER A 205 -17.82 -10.68 -1.91
C SER A 205 -19.00 -9.79 -1.52
N ALA A 206 -18.86 -8.95 -0.49
CA ALA A 206 -19.88 -8.01 -0.04
C ALA A 206 -19.28 -6.85 0.80
N LEU A 207 -19.96 -5.70 0.82
CA LEU A 207 -19.55 -4.48 1.54
C LEU A 207 -19.52 -4.64 3.08
N GLU A 208 -20.24 -5.63 3.61
CA GLU A 208 -20.20 -5.96 5.03
C GLU A 208 -18.85 -6.54 5.48
N TYR A 209 -18.08 -7.12 4.53
CA TYR A 209 -16.76 -7.70 4.76
C TYR A 209 -15.61 -6.70 4.52
N SER A 210 -15.86 -5.62 3.77
CA SER A 210 -14.87 -4.59 3.40
C SER A 210 -14.75 -3.48 4.45
N PRO A 211 -13.73 -2.60 4.38
CA PRO A 211 -13.65 -1.42 5.26
C PRO A 211 -14.92 -0.55 5.17
N PRO A 212 -15.29 0.18 6.24
CA PRO A 212 -16.43 1.08 6.20
C PRO A 212 -16.18 2.27 5.26
N ASN A 213 -17.25 2.73 4.61
CA ASN A 213 -17.31 4.06 4.01
C ASN A 213 -17.23 5.12 5.13
N LEU A 214 -16.30 6.07 4.99
CA LEU A 214 -16.03 7.14 5.94
C LEU A 214 -16.46 8.52 5.42
N ASN A 215 -17.20 8.59 4.32
CA ASN A 215 -18.01 9.76 4.01
C ASN A 215 -18.93 10.02 5.21
N THR A 216 -19.12 11.28 5.61
CA THR A 216 -19.92 11.67 6.79
C THR A 216 -19.37 11.26 8.15
N GLU A 217 -18.16 10.67 8.24
CA GLU A 217 -17.64 10.18 9.52
C GLU A 217 -17.51 11.30 10.56
N GLY A 218 -17.19 12.52 10.13
CA GLY A 218 -17.05 13.69 11.00
C GLY A 218 -18.33 14.08 11.76
N ALA A 219 -19.50 13.85 11.15
CA ALA A 219 -20.81 14.11 11.75
C ALA A 219 -21.38 12.87 12.46
N LYS A 220 -20.91 11.68 12.09
CA LYS A 220 -21.50 10.42 12.54
C LYS A 220 -20.99 9.94 13.90
N VAL A 221 -19.69 10.10 14.17
CA VAL A 221 -19.07 9.52 15.37
C VAL A 221 -18.58 10.57 16.35
N GLN A 222 -18.54 10.20 17.63
CA GLN A 222 -18.01 11.07 18.66
C GLN A 222 -16.46 11.16 18.54
N PRO A 223 -15.88 12.38 18.61
CA PRO A 223 -14.44 12.59 18.53
C PRO A 223 -13.64 11.79 19.56
N GLU A 224 -14.14 11.71 20.80
CA GLU A 224 -13.48 10.99 21.89
C GLU A 224 -13.43 9.49 21.62
N TRP A 225 -14.53 8.89 21.13
CA TRP A 225 -14.55 7.49 20.74
C TRP A 225 -13.59 7.22 19.58
N LEU A 226 -13.58 8.08 18.56
CA LEU A 226 -12.71 7.89 17.39
C LEU A 226 -11.23 8.02 17.79
N PHE A 227 -10.90 8.97 18.65
CA PHE A 227 -9.56 9.14 19.23
C PHE A 227 -9.12 7.88 19.99
N ASN A 228 -9.94 7.37 20.90
CA ASN A 228 -9.65 6.16 21.66
C ASN A 228 -9.54 4.91 20.77
N TRP A 229 -10.39 4.80 19.74
CA TRP A 229 -10.33 3.71 18.77
C TRP A 229 -9.05 3.75 17.93
N PHE A 230 -8.54 4.92 17.54
CA PHE A 230 -7.27 5.02 16.81
C PHE A 230 -6.07 4.51 17.63
N HIS A 231 -6.07 4.73 18.95
CA HIS A 231 -5.03 4.18 19.84
C HIS A 231 -5.12 2.66 20.02
N ASN A 232 -6.32 2.09 19.90
CA ASN A 232 -6.53 0.66 20.04
C ASN A 232 -7.61 0.14 19.06
N PRO A 233 -7.29 0.00 17.75
CA PRO A 233 -8.27 -0.43 16.76
C PRO A 233 -8.73 -1.87 17.04
N TYR A 234 -9.99 -2.01 17.43
CA TYR A 234 -10.65 -3.31 17.57
C TYR A 234 -11.67 -3.54 16.45
N THR A 235 -12.10 -4.78 16.26
CA THR A 235 -13.10 -5.16 15.28
C THR A 235 -14.47 -4.57 15.64
N ILE A 236 -14.90 -3.55 14.88
CA ILE A 236 -16.20 -2.87 15.08
C ILE A 236 -17.38 -3.72 14.54
N ARG A 237 -17.14 -4.53 13.51
CA ARG A 237 -18.14 -5.38 12.86
C ARG A 237 -17.67 -6.84 12.86
N PRO A 238 -18.44 -7.80 13.40
CA PRO A 238 -18.03 -9.21 13.47
C PRO A 238 -17.63 -9.81 12.13
N ASN A 239 -18.30 -9.41 11.06
CA ASN A 239 -18.11 -9.95 9.71
C ASN A 239 -16.91 -9.34 8.97
N LEU A 240 -16.22 -8.34 9.53
CA LEU A 240 -15.13 -7.65 8.84
C LEU A 240 -13.96 -8.61 8.57
N GLN A 241 -13.57 -8.77 7.31
CA GLN A 241 -12.45 -9.66 6.90
C GLN A 241 -11.11 -8.92 6.82
N VAL A 242 -11.15 -7.60 6.90
CA VAL A 242 -10.00 -6.70 6.90
C VAL A 242 -9.74 -6.16 8.31
N ARG A 243 -8.47 -5.89 8.63
CA ARG A 243 -8.09 -5.23 9.90
C ARG A 243 -7.58 -3.83 9.62
N MET A 244 -7.99 -2.87 10.45
CA MET A 244 -7.38 -1.56 10.43
C MET A 244 -5.94 -1.67 10.95
N PRO A 245 -4.93 -1.13 10.23
CA PRO A 245 -3.56 -1.08 10.74
C PRO A 245 -3.45 -0.18 11.97
N SER A 246 -2.54 -0.52 12.88
CA SER A 246 -2.12 0.39 13.94
C SER A 246 -1.04 1.33 13.39
N PHE A 247 -1.17 2.62 13.65
CA PHE A 247 -0.18 3.62 13.27
C PHE A 247 0.52 4.17 14.51
N ASN A 248 1.85 4.26 14.45
CA ASN A 248 2.64 4.92 15.48
C ASN A 248 2.56 6.45 15.29
N MET A 249 1.48 7.05 15.76
CA MET A 249 1.16 8.47 15.60
C MET A 249 0.87 9.10 16.96
N THR A 250 1.18 10.38 17.05
CA THR A 250 0.96 11.20 18.25
C THR A 250 -0.50 11.62 18.39
N ASP A 251 -0.92 11.95 19.60
CA ASP A 251 -2.27 12.47 19.89
C ASP A 251 -2.59 13.70 19.04
N LYS A 252 -1.60 14.56 18.77
CA LYS A 252 -1.76 15.73 17.91
C LYS A 252 -2.11 15.32 16.48
N GLU A 253 -1.43 14.30 15.95
CA GLU A 253 -1.70 13.79 14.60
C GLU A 253 -3.09 13.16 14.51
N TRP A 254 -3.55 12.45 15.54
CA TRP A 254 -4.92 11.93 15.57
C TRP A 254 -5.97 13.03 15.63
N ASN A 255 -5.75 14.05 16.47
CA ASN A 255 -6.67 15.16 16.61
C ASN A 255 -6.82 15.96 15.30
N VAL A 256 -5.75 16.16 14.53
CA VAL A 256 -5.87 16.86 13.23
C VAL A 256 -6.61 16.02 12.18
N ILE A 257 -6.52 14.69 12.20
CA ILE A 257 -7.36 13.82 11.34
C ILE A 257 -8.83 13.97 11.71
N ILE A 258 -9.15 13.91 13.01
CA ILE A 258 -10.53 14.07 13.51
C ILE A 258 -11.08 15.44 13.09
N LYS A 259 -10.29 16.51 13.26
CA LYS A 259 -10.63 17.86 12.82
C LYS A 259 -10.86 17.92 11.31
N ALA A 260 -10.07 17.20 10.51
CA ALA A 260 -10.27 17.14 9.06
C ALA A 260 -11.58 16.40 8.69
N PHE A 261 -11.97 15.33 9.38
CA PHE A 261 -13.28 14.70 9.19
C PHE A 261 -14.42 15.64 9.57
N GLN A 262 -14.33 16.29 10.73
CA GLN A 262 -15.33 17.27 11.18
C GLN A 262 -15.47 18.45 10.22
N ASN A 263 -14.36 18.95 9.68
CA ASN A 263 -14.39 20.06 8.73
C ASN A 263 -15.17 19.73 7.46
N ARG A 264 -15.05 18.50 6.94
CA ARG A 264 -15.78 18.07 5.74
C ARG A 264 -17.29 18.18 5.90
N GLU A 265 -17.78 17.99 7.12
CA GLU A 265 -19.21 18.04 7.44
C GLU A 265 -19.67 19.44 7.92
N ASN A 266 -18.79 20.45 7.86
CA ASN A 266 -19.00 21.77 8.46
C ASN A 266 -19.24 21.74 9.99
N GLU A 267 -18.78 20.68 10.67
CA GLU A 267 -18.96 20.46 12.10
C GLU A 267 -17.69 20.77 12.90
N LEU A 268 -17.15 21.97 12.72
CA LEU A 268 -15.99 22.41 13.50
C LEU A 268 -16.43 22.67 14.96
N LEU A 269 -16.18 21.70 15.85
CA LEU A 269 -16.29 21.79 17.31
C LEU A 269 -17.68 21.58 17.93
N ASN A 270 -18.42 20.56 17.49
CA ASN A 270 -19.55 20.05 18.29
C ASN A 270 -19.04 19.13 19.39
N PHE A 271 -18.98 19.64 20.63
CA PHE A 271 -18.93 18.76 21.80
C PHE A 271 -20.23 17.95 21.82
N ALA A 272 -20.13 16.63 21.71
CA ALA A 272 -21.27 15.75 21.83
C ALA A 272 -21.93 15.99 23.19
N SER A 273 -23.16 16.50 23.18
CA SER A 273 -23.95 16.59 24.41
C SER A 273 -24.58 15.24 24.70
N ASP A 274 -24.72 14.87 25.98
CA ASP A 274 -25.43 13.64 26.34
C ASP A 274 -26.83 13.62 25.70
N LEU A 275 -27.16 12.52 25.00
CA LEU A 275 -28.50 12.32 24.48
C LEU A 275 -29.50 12.24 25.64
N LYS A 276 -30.30 13.29 25.81
CA LYS A 276 -31.40 13.28 26.77
C LYS A 276 -32.65 12.71 26.12
N PHE A 277 -33.17 11.63 26.71
CA PHE A 277 -34.41 11.01 26.24
C PHE A 277 -35.38 10.72 27.40
N ASP A 278 -36.66 10.88 27.13
CA ASP A 278 -37.74 10.56 28.06
C ASP A 278 -38.23 9.12 27.82
N LYS A 279 -37.93 8.23 28.76
CA LYS A 279 -38.36 6.83 28.74
C LYS A 279 -39.89 6.67 28.77
N THR A 280 -40.62 7.67 29.25
CA THR A 280 -42.08 7.64 29.32
C THR A 280 -42.75 8.08 28.01
N SER A 281 -41.99 8.73 27.13
CA SER A 281 -42.45 9.27 25.85
C SER A 281 -42.98 8.18 24.92
N LYS A 282 -43.90 8.59 24.02
CA LYS A 282 -44.42 7.70 22.97
C LYS A 282 -43.31 7.20 22.04
N LYS A 283 -42.31 8.04 21.72
CA LYS A 283 -41.18 7.68 20.85
C LYS A 283 -40.32 6.57 21.47
N PHE A 284 -39.97 6.70 22.75
CA PHE A 284 -39.16 5.69 23.43
C PHE A 284 -39.89 4.34 23.51
N LYS A 285 -41.18 4.35 23.88
CA LYS A 285 -42.02 3.14 23.91
C LYS A 285 -42.17 2.51 22.53
N ALA A 286 -42.32 3.32 21.48
CA ALA A 286 -42.34 2.82 20.11
C ALA A 286 -41.01 2.16 19.71
N GLY A 287 -39.87 2.77 20.07
CA GLY A 287 -38.54 2.19 19.85
C GLY A 287 -38.38 0.84 20.55
N ALA A 288 -38.83 0.71 21.80
CA ALA A 288 -38.83 -0.56 22.52
C ALA A 288 -39.68 -1.63 21.82
N LYS A 289 -40.83 -1.26 21.26
CA LYS A 289 -41.68 -2.19 20.50
C LYS A 289 -41.06 -2.57 19.15
N LEU A 290 -40.41 -1.63 18.46
CA LEU A 290 -39.67 -1.91 17.22
C LEU A 290 -38.49 -2.87 17.48
N HIS A 291 -37.77 -2.69 18.58
CA HIS A 291 -36.71 -3.61 18.99
C HIS A 291 -37.25 -5.05 19.20
N GLU A 292 -38.38 -5.18 19.89
CA GLU A 292 -39.04 -6.46 20.10
C GLU A 292 -39.52 -7.10 18.79
N LEU A 293 -40.26 -6.34 17.96
CA LEU A 293 -40.83 -6.83 16.70
C LEU A 293 -39.78 -7.12 15.64
N GLY A 294 -38.70 -6.33 15.60
CA GLY A 294 -37.57 -6.53 14.71
C GLY A 294 -36.60 -7.62 15.18
N ALA A 295 -36.82 -8.18 16.38
CA ALA A 295 -36.00 -9.21 17.00
C ALA A 295 -34.49 -8.90 16.91
N CYS A 296 -34.10 -7.66 17.24
CA CYS A 296 -32.75 -7.15 17.01
C CYS A 296 -31.67 -7.99 17.72
N ASN A 297 -32.00 -8.60 18.86
CA ASN A 297 -31.16 -9.53 19.61
C ASN A 297 -30.85 -10.86 18.91
N ASN A 298 -31.50 -11.14 17.77
CA ASN A 298 -31.11 -12.28 16.94
C ASN A 298 -29.75 -12.04 16.26
N CYS A 299 -29.43 -10.78 15.94
CA CYS A 299 -28.23 -10.43 15.19
C CYS A 299 -27.28 -9.50 15.96
N HIS A 300 -27.77 -8.55 16.74
CA HIS A 300 -26.95 -7.54 17.42
C HIS A 300 -26.54 -7.93 18.84
N PHE A 301 -25.33 -7.53 19.25
CA PHE A 301 -24.85 -7.66 20.63
C PHE A 301 -25.40 -6.54 21.51
N TYR A 302 -25.52 -6.84 22.80
CA TYR A 302 -25.83 -5.87 23.84
C TYR A 302 -24.78 -5.99 24.95
N GLY A 303 -23.72 -5.20 24.83
CA GLY A 303 -22.58 -5.27 25.76
C GLY A 303 -21.86 -6.60 25.58
N ASN A 304 -21.93 -7.47 26.58
CA ASN A 304 -21.33 -8.80 26.54
C ASN A 304 -22.33 -9.90 26.16
N GLU A 305 -23.60 -9.56 25.90
CA GLU A 305 -24.61 -10.52 25.48
C GLU A 305 -24.47 -10.82 23.98
N PHE A 306 -24.29 -12.10 23.66
CA PHE A 306 -24.16 -12.59 22.30
C PHE A 306 -25.53 -12.66 21.59
N PRO A 307 -25.56 -12.46 20.26
CA PRO A 307 -26.77 -12.66 19.47
C PRO A 307 -27.28 -14.11 19.55
N LYS A 308 -28.59 -14.31 19.42
CA LYS A 308 -29.20 -15.65 19.49
C LYS A 308 -28.89 -16.55 18.30
N GLN A 309 -28.63 -15.98 17.13
CA GLN A 309 -28.31 -16.73 15.92
C GLN A 309 -26.80 -17.02 15.81
N GLY A 310 -26.42 -17.81 14.81
CA GLY A 310 -25.03 -18.20 14.60
C GLY A 310 -24.12 -17.05 14.19
N ALA A 311 -22.82 -17.24 14.35
CA ALA A 311 -21.80 -16.20 14.15
C ALA A 311 -21.85 -15.50 12.78
N GLN A 312 -22.29 -16.22 11.75
CA GLN A 312 -22.45 -15.71 10.39
C GLN A 312 -23.50 -14.60 10.24
N THR A 313 -24.46 -14.49 11.18
CA THR A 313 -25.51 -13.46 11.16
C THR A 313 -25.27 -12.36 12.19
N TRP A 314 -24.09 -12.35 12.84
CA TRP A 314 -23.79 -11.38 13.88
C TRP A 314 -23.58 -9.98 13.29
N ALA A 315 -24.22 -9.00 13.91
CA ALA A 315 -24.26 -7.60 13.54
C ALA A 315 -23.55 -6.74 14.62
N PRO A 316 -23.33 -5.43 14.39
CA PRO A 316 -22.60 -4.58 15.34
C PRO A 316 -23.18 -4.56 16.76
N ASN A 317 -22.32 -4.29 17.74
CA ASN A 317 -22.73 -4.15 19.15
C ASN A 317 -23.49 -2.85 19.39
N MET A 318 -24.76 -2.95 19.78
CA MET A 318 -25.65 -1.81 20.01
C MET A 318 -25.39 -1.11 21.35
N ALA A 319 -24.67 -1.75 22.28
CA ALA A 319 -24.26 -1.06 23.51
C ALA A 319 -23.23 0.05 23.24
N LEU A 320 -22.48 -0.05 22.14
CA LEU A 320 -21.50 0.98 21.75
C LEU A 320 -22.16 2.24 21.19
N THR A 321 -23.46 2.21 20.86
CA THR A 321 -24.14 3.31 20.18
C THR A 321 -24.01 4.65 20.92
N MET A 322 -24.16 4.65 22.26
CA MET A 322 -24.11 5.89 23.04
C MET A 322 -22.72 6.52 23.11
N GLU A 323 -21.67 5.70 23.13
CA GLU A 323 -20.28 6.17 23.20
C GLU A 323 -19.72 6.48 21.81
N ARG A 324 -20.18 5.73 20.79
CA ARG A 324 -19.64 5.80 19.43
C ARG A 324 -20.29 6.86 18.57
N LEU A 325 -21.62 6.94 18.55
CA LEU A 325 -22.36 7.76 17.60
C LEU A 325 -22.72 9.11 18.18
N GLN A 326 -22.72 10.14 17.34
CA GLN A 326 -23.32 11.41 17.69
C GLN A 326 -24.83 11.23 17.93
N PRO A 327 -25.42 12.00 18.85
CA PRO A 327 -26.82 11.87 19.25
C PRO A 327 -27.82 12.40 18.22
N GLU A 328 -27.39 13.26 17.29
CA GLU A 328 -28.21 13.87 16.24
C GLU A 328 -27.80 13.43 14.84
#